data_AF-A0ABC9AZW0-F1
#
_entry.id   AF-A0ABC9AZW0-F1
#
_cell.length_a   1.000
_cell.length_b   1.000
_cell.length_c   1.000
_cell.angle_alpha   90.00
_cell.angle_beta   90.00
_cell.angle_gamma   90.00
#
_symmetry.space_group_name_H-M   'P 1'
#
loop_
_entity.id
_entity.type
_entity.pdbx_description
1 polymer ?
#
loop_
_entity_poly.entity_id
_entity_poly.type
_entity_poly.pdbx_seq_one_letter_code
_entity_poly.pdbx_strand_id
1 'polypeptide(L)'
;MEAAESWVSSLPTDLLVAIFRRLDVSDLIRCAGASRLWRRAIIGNASHLRPRPDCFLPDLFLGFFHTKGKAWLLLERVQGRFVPQHTFSFYQQPPPAPAAGDDRRRRVVRVPPRHNKPLSSRDGFLLHGGSAADGELCLSNPLTGGCRLLPAAALEEECLYALVTGHDVVSSDGMEEVWILALNQWKDEVKGGGGMRYQVFSSESGEWGPVKCSPNLEVEEGMTMEKMYGGEPTQLVVCRGGAVYCLVVFKSRGPYDLRRNRCVFAVDVRTERTWTTELPPERSCRLDQARSDLVLATSEDGGLALVVLPTRCGQEMEAWVLGGGGGGGWTLRRRIDVGNLLPGYPNLGRERQWLVRICGFCPRSGCLFGDVGFDGEYFLVVGVDGGSPCLIKKIIRGDLY
;
A
#
# COMPACT_ATOMS: atom_id res chain seq x y z
N MET A 1 -9.94 23.58 -40.60
CA MET A 1 -9.34 22.79 -39.50
C MET A 1 -8.04 22.10 -39.90
N GLU A 2 -7.75 21.92 -41.20
CA GLU A 2 -6.50 21.30 -41.71
C GLU A 2 -5.23 22.13 -41.48
N ALA A 3 -5.31 23.47 -41.45
CA ALA A 3 -4.13 24.32 -41.28
C ALA A 3 -3.50 24.24 -39.86
N ALA A 4 -4.26 23.82 -38.85
CA ALA A 4 -3.76 23.69 -37.47
C ALA A 4 -3.01 22.37 -37.24
N GLU A 5 -3.32 21.30 -37.98
CA GLU A 5 -2.65 19.99 -37.84
C GLU A 5 -1.20 20.01 -38.36
N SER A 6 -0.89 20.91 -39.30
CA SER A 6 0.44 21.07 -39.90
C SER A 6 1.51 21.55 -38.92
N TRP A 7 1.16 22.39 -37.94
CA TRP A 7 2.14 22.94 -36.96
C TRP A 7 2.35 21.99 -35.79
N VAL A 8 1.32 21.21 -35.44
CA VAL A 8 1.37 20.26 -34.33
C VAL A 8 2.25 19.05 -34.66
N SER A 9 2.33 18.68 -35.94
CA SER A 9 3.21 17.61 -36.43
C SER A 9 4.68 18.02 -36.52
N SER A 10 4.99 19.33 -36.45
CA SER A 10 6.37 19.83 -36.45
C SER A 10 6.98 20.05 -35.05
N LEU A 11 6.20 19.89 -33.97
CA LEU A 11 6.74 20.12 -32.63
C LEU A 11 7.63 18.95 -32.18
N PRO A 12 8.88 19.20 -31.75
CA PRO A 12 9.74 18.20 -31.14
C PRO A 12 9.08 17.51 -29.92
N THR A 13 9.29 16.20 -29.77
CA THR A 13 8.68 15.38 -28.72
C THR A 13 9.02 15.88 -27.32
N ASP A 14 10.25 16.36 -27.09
CA ASP A 14 10.72 16.93 -25.83
C ASP A 14 9.94 18.20 -25.42
N LEU A 15 9.59 19.06 -26.38
CA LEU A 15 8.75 20.23 -26.11
C LEU A 15 7.30 19.84 -25.79
N LEU A 16 6.74 18.85 -26.49
CA LEU A 16 5.42 18.30 -26.15
C LEU A 16 5.41 17.74 -24.73
N VAL A 17 6.45 17.01 -24.34
CA VAL A 17 6.60 16.48 -22.98
C VAL A 17 6.69 17.62 -21.96
N ALA A 18 7.45 18.68 -22.24
CA ALA A 18 7.54 19.84 -21.36
C ALA A 18 6.20 20.57 -21.18
N ILE A 19 5.37 20.64 -22.23
CA ILE A 19 4.00 21.19 -22.16
C ILE A 19 3.10 20.28 -21.33
N PHE A 20 3.10 18.98 -21.64
CA PHE A 20 2.27 18.00 -20.94
C PHE A 20 2.59 17.90 -19.44
N ARG A 21 3.85 18.12 -19.02
CA ARG A 21 4.24 18.22 -17.60
C ARG A 21 3.55 19.33 -16.81
N ARG A 22 3.00 20.34 -17.51
CA ARG A 22 2.31 21.49 -16.89
C ARG A 22 0.79 21.34 -16.88
N LEU A 23 0.27 20.32 -17.55
CA LEU A 23 -1.17 20.04 -17.58
C LEU A 23 -1.58 19.23 -16.36
N ASP A 24 -2.83 19.39 -15.93
CA ASP A 24 -3.42 18.45 -15.00
C ASP A 24 -3.69 17.10 -15.70
N VAL A 25 -3.95 16.05 -14.92
CA VAL A 25 -4.17 14.69 -15.45
C VAL A 25 -5.39 14.62 -16.36
N SER A 26 -6.44 15.40 -16.07
CA SER A 26 -7.66 15.39 -16.89
C SER A 26 -7.38 15.94 -18.28
N ASP A 27 -6.65 17.04 -18.37
CA ASP A 27 -6.21 17.66 -19.61
C ASP A 27 -5.21 16.77 -20.35
N LEU A 28 -4.30 16.10 -19.64
CA LEU A 28 -3.39 15.13 -20.24
C LEU A 28 -4.16 13.97 -20.91
N ILE A 29 -5.20 13.44 -20.24
CA ILE A 29 -6.06 12.38 -20.80
C ILE A 29 -6.82 12.91 -22.02
N ARG A 30 -7.36 14.14 -21.96
CA ARG A 30 -8.01 14.78 -23.11
C ARG A 30 -7.06 14.95 -24.29
N CYS A 31 -5.81 15.39 -24.05
CA CYS A 31 -4.76 15.48 -25.06
C CYS A 31 -4.44 14.11 -25.68
N ALA A 32 -4.34 13.04 -24.88
CA ALA A 32 -4.17 11.67 -25.38
C ALA A 32 -5.37 11.20 -26.23
N GLY A 33 -6.57 11.70 -25.93
CA GLY A 33 -7.78 11.48 -26.72
C GLY A 33 -7.79 12.22 -28.05
N ALA A 34 -7.25 13.44 -28.09
CA ALA A 34 -7.35 14.36 -29.23
C ALA A 34 -6.47 13.99 -30.44
N SER A 35 -5.31 13.38 -30.23
CA SER A 35 -4.39 13.04 -31.33
C SER A 35 -3.62 11.75 -31.08
N ARG A 36 -3.42 10.94 -32.14
CA ARG A 36 -2.56 9.73 -32.10
C ARG A 36 -1.10 10.08 -31.82
N LEU A 37 -0.62 11.21 -32.33
CA LEU A 37 0.76 11.69 -32.10
C LEU A 37 0.93 12.03 -30.61
N TRP A 38 0.01 12.80 -30.04
CA TRP A 38 0.03 13.19 -28.63
C TRP A 38 -0.11 11.98 -27.73
N ARG A 39 -1.00 11.05 -28.06
CA ARG A 39 -1.11 9.78 -27.35
C ARG A 39 0.21 9.01 -27.33
N ARG A 40 0.90 8.89 -28.47
CA ARG A 40 2.21 8.22 -28.54
C ARG A 40 3.27 8.97 -27.74
N ALA A 41 3.32 10.30 -27.82
CA ALA A 41 4.23 11.11 -27.01
C ALA A 41 3.93 10.95 -25.51
N ILE A 42 2.65 10.93 -25.12
CA ILE A 42 2.23 10.78 -23.73
C ILE A 42 2.57 9.38 -23.21
N ILE A 43 2.25 8.33 -23.96
CA ILE A 43 2.55 6.94 -23.58
C ILE A 43 4.06 6.71 -23.56
N GLY A 44 4.78 7.13 -24.60
CA GLY A 44 6.24 6.94 -24.71
C GLY A 44 7.04 7.74 -23.68
N ASN A 45 6.44 8.77 -23.08
CA ASN A 45 7.05 9.58 -22.03
C ASN A 45 6.25 9.52 -20.73
N ALA A 46 5.46 8.46 -20.50
CA ALA A 46 4.58 8.38 -19.34
C ALA A 46 5.36 8.50 -18.02
N SER A 47 6.58 7.96 -17.96
CA SER A 47 7.49 8.11 -16.80
C SER A 47 7.83 9.58 -16.46
N HIS A 48 7.87 10.44 -17.47
CA HIS A 48 8.20 11.86 -17.37
C HIS A 48 6.99 12.77 -17.18
N LEU A 49 5.80 12.28 -17.54
CA LEU A 49 4.53 13.00 -17.54
C LEU A 49 3.60 12.61 -16.41
N ARG A 50 3.88 11.50 -15.73
CA ARG A 50 3.17 11.16 -14.51
C ARG A 50 3.23 12.37 -13.58
N PRO A 51 2.10 12.71 -12.93
CA PRO A 51 2.14 13.58 -11.76
C PRO A 51 3.30 13.10 -10.90
N ARG A 52 4.06 14.04 -10.32
CA ARG A 52 5.08 13.67 -9.36
C ARG A 52 4.47 12.59 -8.44
N PRO A 53 5.16 11.47 -8.18
CA PRO A 53 4.67 10.43 -7.27
C PRO A 53 4.27 10.99 -5.89
N ASP A 54 4.66 12.23 -5.64
CA ASP A 54 4.53 13.05 -4.46
C ASP A 54 3.18 13.77 -4.32
N CYS A 55 2.31 13.79 -5.34
CA CYS A 55 0.98 14.42 -5.23
C CYS A 55 -0.15 13.39 -5.28
N PHE A 56 -0.80 13.20 -4.13
CA PHE A 56 -2.11 12.57 -4.11
C PHE A 56 -3.06 13.33 -5.02
N LEU A 57 -3.68 12.63 -5.94
CA LEU A 57 -4.81 13.15 -6.70
C LEU A 57 -6.07 12.47 -6.18
N PRO A 58 -6.83 13.13 -5.30
CA PRO A 58 -8.08 12.58 -4.77
C PRO A 58 -9.03 12.09 -5.86
N ASP A 59 -9.02 12.76 -7.02
CA ASP A 59 -9.84 12.41 -8.19
C ASP A 59 -9.48 11.06 -8.82
N LEU A 60 -8.27 10.54 -8.58
CA LEU A 60 -7.82 9.22 -9.02
C LEU A 60 -8.03 8.15 -7.94
N PHE A 61 -8.45 8.52 -6.73
CA PHE A 61 -8.76 7.57 -5.67
C PHE A 61 -10.05 6.83 -6.01
N LEU A 62 -9.90 5.61 -6.52
CA LEU A 62 -11.04 4.78 -6.95
C LEU A 62 -11.83 4.22 -5.77
N GLY A 63 -11.23 4.13 -4.58
CA GLY A 63 -11.85 3.56 -3.39
C GLY A 63 -10.86 2.82 -2.49
N PHE A 64 -11.37 2.29 -1.39
CA PHE A 64 -10.62 1.41 -0.48
C PHE A 64 -11.37 0.10 -0.29
N PHE A 65 -10.62 -0.95 0.02
CA PHE A 65 -11.18 -2.22 0.46
C PHE A 65 -11.30 -2.20 1.97
N HIS A 66 -12.52 -2.29 2.49
CA HIS A 66 -12.73 -2.44 3.93
C HIS A 66 -13.25 -3.85 4.22
N THR A 67 -12.57 -4.57 5.12
CA THR A 67 -13.04 -5.84 5.66
C THR A 67 -13.99 -5.59 6.82
N LYS A 68 -15.30 -5.76 6.62
CA LYS A 68 -16.27 -5.71 7.72
C LYS A 68 -16.50 -7.13 8.26
N GLY A 69 -15.80 -7.47 9.34
CA GLY A 69 -15.88 -8.81 9.94
C GLY A 69 -15.23 -9.90 9.09
N LYS A 70 -15.69 -11.16 9.23
CA LYS A 70 -15.04 -12.35 8.64
C LYS A 70 -15.33 -12.61 7.15
N ALA A 71 -16.19 -11.84 6.48
CA ALA A 71 -16.78 -12.32 5.21
C ALA A 71 -16.93 -11.33 4.05
N TRP A 72 -16.69 -10.02 4.23
CA TRP A 72 -16.98 -9.08 3.15
C TRP A 72 -15.89 -8.03 2.99
N LEU A 73 -15.38 -7.94 1.77
CA LEU A 73 -14.67 -6.78 1.27
C LEU A 73 -15.63 -5.97 0.45
N LEU A 74 -15.91 -4.77 0.91
CA LEU A 74 -16.55 -3.78 0.07
C LEU A 74 -15.46 -2.90 -0.53
N LEU A 75 -15.37 -2.86 -1.86
CA LEU A 75 -14.70 -1.75 -2.52
C LEU A 75 -15.65 -0.56 -2.43
N GLU A 76 -15.44 0.30 -1.43
CA GLU A 76 -16.19 1.53 -1.34
C GLU A 76 -15.61 2.51 -2.35
N ARG A 77 -16.33 2.73 -3.45
CA ARG A 77 -15.93 3.73 -4.43
C ARG A 77 -16.21 5.11 -3.88
N VAL A 78 -15.17 5.91 -3.75
CA VAL A 78 -15.37 7.35 -3.61
C VAL A 78 -15.93 7.84 -4.94
N GLN A 79 -17.03 8.59 -4.90
CA GLN A 79 -17.68 9.15 -6.10
C GLN A 79 -16.69 10.08 -6.84
N GLY A 80 -15.85 9.50 -7.70
CA GLY A 80 -15.03 10.21 -8.66
C GLY A 80 -15.77 10.40 -9.98
N ARG A 81 -15.29 11.34 -10.80
CA ARG A 81 -15.83 11.61 -12.15
C ARG A 81 -15.60 10.48 -13.15
N PHE A 82 -14.77 9.49 -12.80
CA PHE A 82 -14.54 8.31 -13.62
C PHE A 82 -15.67 7.30 -13.43
N VAL A 83 -16.57 7.23 -14.42
CA VAL A 83 -17.46 6.09 -14.62
C VAL A 83 -16.64 5.02 -15.35
N PRO A 84 -16.21 3.92 -14.71
CA PRO A 84 -15.53 2.88 -15.44
C PRO A 84 -16.52 2.23 -16.41
N GLN A 85 -16.13 2.09 -17.68
CA GLN A 85 -16.93 1.39 -18.70
C GLN A 85 -17.12 -0.11 -18.38
N HIS A 86 -16.35 -0.64 -17.43
CA HIS A 86 -16.48 -1.98 -16.88
C HIS A 86 -16.93 -1.91 -15.42
N THR A 87 -18.20 -2.19 -15.18
CA THR A 87 -18.70 -2.44 -13.83
C THR A 87 -18.05 -3.72 -13.31
N PHE A 88 -16.95 -3.60 -12.55
CA PHE A 88 -16.50 -4.66 -11.64
C PHE A 88 -17.56 -4.79 -10.54
N SER A 89 -18.61 -5.54 -10.83
CA SER A 89 -19.53 -6.03 -9.80
C SER A 89 -18.87 -7.26 -9.19
N PHE A 90 -18.35 -7.14 -7.97
CA PHE A 90 -17.81 -8.30 -7.27
C PHE A 90 -18.93 -9.28 -6.90
N TYR A 91 -20.14 -8.82 -6.61
CA TYR A 91 -21.28 -9.69 -6.36
C TYR A 91 -22.59 -8.93 -6.61
N GLN A 92 -23.10 -9.00 -7.83
CA GLN A 92 -24.54 -9.07 -8.05
C GLN A 92 -24.73 -10.22 -9.01
N GLN A 93 -25.27 -11.34 -8.52
CA GLN A 93 -25.94 -12.27 -9.41
C GLN A 93 -27.00 -11.43 -10.15
N PRO A 94 -26.98 -11.36 -11.48
CA PRO A 94 -28.12 -10.79 -12.17
C PRO A 94 -29.32 -11.67 -11.82
N PRO A 95 -30.51 -11.11 -11.55
CA PRO A 95 -31.72 -11.91 -11.58
C PRO A 95 -31.78 -12.63 -12.94
N PRO A 96 -32.31 -13.86 -13.01
CA PRO A 96 -32.38 -14.60 -14.26
C PRO A 96 -33.21 -13.79 -15.26
N ALA A 97 -32.54 -13.12 -16.20
CA ALA A 97 -33.22 -12.40 -17.26
C ALA A 97 -33.71 -13.40 -18.31
N PRO A 98 -34.93 -13.21 -18.84
CA PRO A 98 -35.51 -14.11 -19.81
C PRO A 98 -34.72 -14.06 -21.12
N ALA A 99 -34.72 -15.20 -21.81
CA ALA A 99 -33.93 -15.46 -23.00
C ALA A 99 -34.27 -14.53 -24.19
N ALA A 100 -33.29 -14.49 -25.10
CA ALA A 100 -33.32 -13.99 -26.48
C ALA A 100 -32.97 -12.51 -26.70
N GLY A 101 -31.88 -12.28 -27.44
CA GLY A 101 -31.67 -11.01 -28.13
C GLY A 101 -30.22 -10.52 -28.23
N ASP A 102 -29.47 -11.18 -29.12
CA ASP A 102 -28.46 -10.58 -30.00
C ASP A 102 -27.08 -10.12 -29.46
N ASP A 103 -26.12 -10.32 -30.36
CA ASP A 103 -24.73 -10.67 -30.15
C ASP A 103 -23.82 -9.44 -30.24
N ARG A 104 -23.35 -8.97 -29.08
CA ARG A 104 -22.06 -8.24 -28.97
C ARG A 104 -21.30 -8.82 -27.80
N ARG A 105 -20.49 -9.85 -28.06
CA ARG A 105 -19.58 -10.49 -27.08
C ARG A 105 -18.68 -9.47 -26.37
N ARG A 106 -19.20 -8.89 -25.28
CA ARG A 106 -18.41 -8.25 -24.22
C ARG A 106 -17.60 -9.38 -23.56
N ARG A 107 -16.26 -9.32 -23.64
CA ARG A 107 -15.40 -10.11 -22.75
C ARG A 107 -15.57 -9.57 -21.34
N VAL A 108 -16.53 -10.14 -20.60
CA VAL A 108 -16.57 -10.02 -19.15
C VAL A 108 -15.48 -10.94 -18.63
N VAL A 109 -14.36 -10.36 -18.17
CA VAL A 109 -13.36 -11.11 -17.43
C VAL A 109 -13.97 -11.44 -16.07
N ARG A 110 -14.45 -12.68 -15.92
CA ARG A 110 -14.88 -13.20 -14.63
C ARG A 110 -13.63 -13.47 -13.80
N VAL A 111 -13.36 -12.61 -12.82
CA VAL A 111 -12.48 -13.00 -11.72
C VAL A 111 -13.16 -14.18 -11.02
N PRO A 112 -12.52 -15.34 -10.83
CA PRO A 112 -13.17 -16.48 -10.22
C PRO A 112 -13.69 -16.10 -8.82
N PRO A 113 -14.94 -16.44 -8.46
CA PRO A 113 -15.60 -16.04 -7.20
C PRO A 113 -14.96 -16.62 -5.92
N ARG A 114 -13.76 -17.20 -6.03
CA ARG A 114 -12.99 -17.86 -4.97
C ARG A 114 -11.82 -17.01 -4.44
N HIS A 115 -11.50 -15.88 -5.07
CA HIS A 115 -10.35 -15.04 -4.72
C HIS A 115 -10.81 -13.79 -3.96
N ASN A 116 -11.04 -13.96 -2.67
CA ASN A 116 -11.75 -12.97 -1.86
C ASN A 116 -10.87 -12.32 -0.80
N LYS A 117 -9.54 -12.44 -0.83
CA LYS A 117 -8.68 -11.75 0.13
C LYS A 117 -7.66 -10.89 -0.61
N PRO A 118 -7.79 -9.56 -0.67
CA PRO A 118 -6.73 -8.71 -1.18
C PRO A 118 -5.55 -8.85 -0.22
N LEU A 119 -4.40 -9.12 -0.79
CA LEU A 119 -3.16 -9.31 -0.06
C LEU A 119 -2.28 -8.07 -0.20
N SER A 120 -2.23 -7.49 -1.40
CA SER A 120 -1.44 -6.30 -1.68
C SER A 120 -1.97 -5.56 -2.91
N SER A 121 -1.69 -4.27 -3.03
CA SER A 121 -2.00 -3.48 -4.22
C SER A 121 -0.86 -2.51 -4.51
N ARG A 122 -0.41 -2.46 -5.76
CA ARG A 122 0.65 -1.53 -6.17
C ARG A 122 0.56 -1.21 -7.66
N ASP A 123 0.71 0.06 -8.00
CA ASP A 123 0.75 0.55 -9.38
C ASP A 123 -0.39 0.11 -10.30
N GLY A 124 -1.60 -0.01 -9.76
CA GLY A 124 -2.77 -0.45 -10.51
C GLY A 124 -2.91 -1.97 -10.61
N PHE A 125 -1.96 -2.73 -10.06
CA PHE A 125 -2.09 -4.16 -9.83
C PHE A 125 -2.68 -4.46 -8.46
N LEU A 126 -3.48 -5.52 -8.41
CA LEU A 126 -4.07 -6.07 -7.19
C LEU A 126 -3.67 -7.55 -7.09
N LEU A 127 -3.08 -7.91 -5.95
CA LEU A 127 -2.76 -9.28 -5.60
C LEU A 127 -3.86 -9.81 -4.67
N HIS A 128 -4.47 -10.91 -5.07
CA HIS A 128 -5.53 -11.58 -4.32
C HIS A 128 -5.11 -12.99 -3.94
N GLY A 129 -5.39 -13.38 -2.70
CA GLY A 129 -5.36 -14.77 -2.26
C GLY A 129 -6.62 -15.49 -2.71
N GLY A 130 -6.43 -16.70 -3.25
CA GLY A 130 -7.49 -17.67 -3.49
C GLY A 130 -8.07 -18.21 -2.19
N SER A 131 -9.04 -19.10 -2.34
CA SER A 131 -9.58 -19.87 -1.23
C SER A 131 -8.45 -20.69 -0.58
N ALA A 132 -8.49 -20.85 0.74
CA ALA A 132 -7.49 -21.64 1.48
C ALA A 132 -7.30 -23.06 0.93
N ALA A 133 -8.33 -23.63 0.28
CA ALA A 133 -8.27 -24.95 -0.34
C ALA A 133 -7.44 -25.01 -1.63
N ASP A 134 -7.37 -23.91 -2.38
CA ASP A 134 -6.71 -23.88 -3.69
C ASP A 134 -5.27 -23.33 -3.56
N GLY A 135 -4.97 -22.52 -2.54
CA GLY A 135 -3.63 -21.95 -2.29
C GLY A 135 -3.15 -20.95 -3.36
N GLU A 136 -3.86 -20.84 -4.47
CA GLU A 136 -3.50 -20.00 -5.62
C GLU A 136 -3.56 -18.50 -5.30
N LEU A 137 -2.75 -17.72 -6.01
CA LEU A 137 -2.79 -16.26 -5.99
C LEU A 137 -3.30 -15.77 -7.37
N CYS A 138 -4.14 -14.73 -7.45
CA CYS A 138 -4.39 -14.00 -8.70
C CYS A 138 -3.75 -12.62 -8.60
N LEU A 139 -2.88 -12.33 -9.56
CA LEU A 139 -2.44 -10.97 -9.86
C LEU A 139 -3.36 -10.41 -10.93
N SER A 140 -4.05 -9.31 -10.66
CA SER A 140 -4.96 -8.67 -11.60
C SER A 140 -4.61 -7.20 -11.83
N ASN A 141 -4.91 -6.70 -13.02
CA ASN A 141 -4.89 -5.29 -13.36
C ASN A 141 -6.32 -4.90 -13.78
N PRO A 142 -7.14 -4.32 -12.89
CA PRO A 142 -8.53 -3.96 -13.20
C PRO A 142 -8.65 -2.92 -14.31
N LEU A 143 -7.61 -2.12 -14.58
CA LEU A 143 -7.63 -1.12 -15.65
C LEU A 143 -7.53 -1.76 -17.03
N THR A 144 -6.74 -2.83 -17.16
CA THR A 144 -6.56 -3.56 -18.43
C THR A 144 -7.46 -4.79 -18.54
N GLY A 145 -8.05 -5.23 -17.43
CA GLY A 145 -8.80 -6.48 -17.33
C GLY A 145 -7.91 -7.72 -17.30
N GLY A 146 -6.58 -7.59 -17.21
CA GLY A 146 -5.68 -8.72 -17.07
C GLY A 146 -5.84 -9.40 -15.70
N CYS A 147 -5.87 -10.74 -15.65
CA CYS A 147 -5.55 -11.52 -14.45
C CYS A 147 -4.63 -12.67 -14.86
N ARG A 148 -3.68 -12.97 -13.98
CA ARG A 148 -2.77 -14.10 -14.06
C ARG A 148 -2.86 -14.86 -12.75
N LEU A 149 -3.13 -16.16 -12.84
CA LEU A 149 -3.00 -17.07 -11.70
C LEU A 149 -1.52 -17.35 -11.48
N LEU A 150 -1.11 -17.35 -10.22
CA LEU A 150 0.26 -17.56 -9.78
C LEU A 150 0.28 -18.72 -8.78
N PRO A 151 1.36 -19.51 -8.78
CA PRO A 151 1.54 -20.56 -7.79
C PRO A 151 1.56 -19.96 -6.37
N ALA A 152 1.14 -20.76 -5.38
CA ALA A 152 1.31 -20.43 -3.97
C ALA A 152 2.80 -20.32 -3.61
N ALA A 153 3.14 -19.47 -2.65
CA ALA A 153 4.44 -19.54 -2.00
C ALA A 153 4.57 -20.86 -1.24
N ALA A 154 5.76 -21.44 -1.20
CA ALA A 154 6.08 -22.67 -0.45
C ALA A 154 6.26 -22.41 1.06
N LEU A 155 5.72 -21.31 1.56
CA LEU A 155 5.73 -20.95 2.97
C LEU A 155 4.47 -21.53 3.64
N GLU A 156 4.59 -21.88 4.93
CA GLU A 156 3.50 -22.41 5.75
C GLU A 156 2.33 -21.40 5.88
N GLU A 157 1.22 -21.83 6.50
CA GLU A 157 0.00 -21.03 6.63
C GLU A 157 0.26 -19.65 7.27
N GLU A 158 -0.49 -18.63 6.81
CA GLU A 158 -0.44 -17.20 7.24
C GLU A 158 0.74 -16.34 6.72
N CYS A 159 0.99 -16.34 5.41
CA CYS A 159 1.94 -15.41 4.79
C CYS A 159 1.41 -13.98 4.65
N LEU A 160 2.28 -13.00 4.87
CA LEU A 160 2.13 -11.64 4.38
C LEU A 160 2.69 -11.55 2.96
N TYR A 161 2.05 -10.76 2.11
CA TYR A 161 2.50 -10.56 0.73
C TYR A 161 2.71 -9.08 0.44
N ALA A 162 3.83 -8.75 -0.20
CA ALA A 162 4.09 -7.42 -0.75
C ALA A 162 4.26 -7.53 -2.26
N LEU A 163 3.53 -6.69 -2.99
CA LEU A 163 3.68 -6.52 -4.42
C LEU A 163 4.68 -5.41 -4.71
N VAL A 164 5.72 -5.71 -5.49
CA VAL A 164 6.74 -4.76 -5.96
C VAL A 164 6.67 -4.71 -7.48
N THR A 165 6.70 -3.52 -8.08
CA THR A 165 6.59 -3.39 -9.54
C THR A 165 7.84 -2.73 -10.14
N GLY A 166 8.01 -2.84 -11.44
CA GLY A 166 9.08 -2.20 -12.22
C GLY A 166 9.07 -0.68 -12.17
N HIS A 167 8.13 -0.03 -11.49
CA HIS A 167 8.26 1.39 -11.15
C HIS A 167 9.14 1.66 -9.94
N ASP A 168 9.27 0.68 -9.06
CA ASP A 168 10.16 0.74 -7.89
C ASP A 168 11.61 0.49 -8.27
N VAL A 169 11.80 -0.11 -9.44
CA VAL A 169 13.06 -0.64 -9.93
C VAL A 169 13.32 -0.01 -11.29
N VAL A 170 14.40 0.75 -11.42
CA VAL A 170 14.80 1.29 -12.74
C VAL A 170 15.21 0.11 -13.63
N SER A 171 14.29 -0.47 -14.39
CA SER A 171 14.57 -1.49 -15.41
C SER A 171 14.75 -0.82 -16.77
N SER A 172 15.77 -1.23 -17.52
CA SER A 172 16.11 -0.71 -18.85
C SER A 172 15.15 -1.16 -19.94
N ASP A 173 14.42 -2.25 -19.72
CA ASP A 173 13.84 -3.02 -20.83
C ASP A 173 12.35 -2.73 -21.07
N GLY A 174 11.77 -1.82 -20.28
CA GLY A 174 10.41 -1.31 -20.49
C GLY A 174 9.27 -2.32 -20.29
N MET A 175 9.59 -3.58 -19.98
CA MET A 175 8.60 -4.57 -19.55
C MET A 175 8.20 -4.31 -18.10
N GLU A 176 6.90 -4.42 -17.81
CA GLU A 176 6.36 -4.31 -16.44
C GLU A 176 6.73 -5.57 -15.65
N GLU A 177 7.97 -5.62 -15.18
CA GLU A 177 8.40 -6.63 -14.22
C GLU A 177 7.65 -6.46 -12.90
N VAL A 178 7.16 -7.56 -12.37
CA VAL A 178 6.49 -7.64 -11.08
C VAL A 178 7.21 -8.66 -10.22
N TRP A 179 7.48 -8.28 -8.98
CA TRP A 179 7.95 -9.19 -7.93
C TRP A 179 6.91 -9.30 -6.83
N ILE A 180 6.83 -10.46 -6.21
CA ILE A 180 5.99 -10.67 -5.04
C ILE A 180 6.87 -11.23 -3.94
N LEU A 181 6.94 -10.53 -2.82
CA LEU A 181 7.55 -11.03 -1.60
C LEU A 181 6.47 -11.73 -0.79
N ALA A 182 6.66 -13.01 -0.48
CA ALA A 182 5.93 -13.71 0.56
C ALA A 182 6.80 -13.75 1.82
N LEU A 183 6.22 -13.46 2.97
CA LEU A 183 6.91 -13.34 4.25
C LEU A 183 6.12 -14.07 5.33
N ASN A 184 6.77 -14.94 6.08
CA ASN A 184 6.18 -15.66 7.21
C ASN A 184 7.15 -15.63 8.40
N GLN A 185 6.59 -15.64 9.61
CA GLN A 185 7.36 -15.93 10.80
C GLN A 185 7.57 -17.43 10.92
N TRP A 186 8.70 -17.83 11.49
CA TRP A 186 8.90 -19.20 11.90
C TRP A 186 9.36 -19.24 13.35
N LYS A 187 9.04 -20.34 14.01
CA LYS A 187 9.41 -20.59 15.40
C LYS A 187 10.20 -21.88 15.47
N ASP A 188 11.35 -21.83 16.13
CA ASP A 188 12.09 -23.01 16.54
C ASP A 188 11.51 -23.48 17.88
N GLU A 189 10.72 -24.56 17.85
CA GLU A 189 10.12 -25.09 19.09
C GLU A 189 11.17 -25.65 20.05
N VAL A 190 12.29 -26.15 19.54
CA VAL A 190 13.33 -26.81 20.34
C VAL A 190 14.20 -25.77 21.03
N LYS A 191 14.69 -24.79 20.27
CA LYS A 191 15.56 -23.73 20.81
C LYS A 191 14.78 -22.58 21.43
N GLY A 192 13.46 -22.51 21.21
CA GLY A 192 12.64 -21.37 21.60
C GLY A 192 12.96 -20.09 20.82
N GLY A 193 13.75 -20.19 19.76
CA GLY A 193 14.07 -19.08 18.86
C GLY A 193 12.98 -18.89 17.80
N GLY A 194 13.18 -17.91 16.93
CA GLY A 194 12.32 -17.68 15.78
C GLY A 194 12.95 -16.66 14.85
N GLY A 195 12.30 -16.39 13.74
CA GLY A 195 12.75 -15.38 12.80
C GLY A 195 11.79 -15.22 11.64
N MET A 196 12.30 -14.62 10.56
CA MET A 196 11.54 -14.45 9.32
C MET A 196 12.00 -15.43 8.26
N ARG A 197 11.04 -16.10 7.61
CA ARG A 197 11.19 -16.79 6.34
C ARG A 197 10.57 -15.96 5.24
N TYR A 198 11.20 -15.96 4.07
CA TYR A 198 10.66 -15.27 2.92
C TYR A 198 10.91 -16.05 1.64
N GLN A 199 10.14 -15.70 0.62
CA GLN A 199 10.27 -16.21 -0.73
C GLN A 199 9.94 -15.09 -1.71
N VAL A 200 10.64 -15.03 -2.83
CA VAL A 200 10.43 -14.01 -3.86
C VAL A 200 9.95 -14.67 -5.14
N PHE A 201 8.81 -14.24 -5.65
CA PHE A 201 8.34 -14.54 -7.00
C PHE A 201 8.87 -13.50 -7.97
N SER A 202 9.37 -13.93 -9.13
CA SER A 202 9.70 -13.04 -10.25
C SER A 202 8.77 -13.30 -11.42
N SER A 203 8.17 -12.24 -11.96
CA SER A 203 7.37 -12.34 -13.18
C SER A 203 8.18 -12.75 -14.41
N GLU A 204 9.50 -12.52 -14.39
CA GLU A 204 10.45 -12.86 -15.46
C GLU A 204 10.63 -14.36 -15.57
N SER A 205 10.95 -15.03 -14.45
CA SER A 205 11.01 -16.50 -14.40
C SER A 205 9.63 -17.15 -14.38
N GLY A 206 8.62 -16.43 -13.87
CA GLY A 206 7.30 -16.98 -13.63
C GLY A 206 7.24 -17.96 -12.46
N GLU A 207 8.27 -17.97 -11.61
CA GLU A 207 8.46 -18.95 -10.53
C GLU A 207 8.85 -18.27 -9.21
N TRP A 208 8.59 -18.98 -8.11
CA TRP A 208 9.12 -18.61 -6.80
C TRP A 208 10.56 -19.08 -6.66
N GLY A 209 11.42 -18.21 -6.12
CA GLY A 209 12.76 -18.58 -5.68
C GLY A 209 12.75 -19.53 -4.48
N PRO A 210 13.92 -19.94 -3.96
CA PRO A 210 14.01 -20.80 -2.78
C PRO A 210 13.49 -20.08 -1.53
N VAL A 211 12.95 -20.85 -0.58
CA VAL A 211 12.63 -20.33 0.76
C VAL A 211 13.92 -20.00 1.50
N LYS A 212 14.03 -18.76 1.98
CA LYS A 212 15.19 -18.26 2.72
C LYS A 212 14.80 -17.89 4.14
N CYS A 213 15.73 -18.04 5.06
CA CYS A 213 15.61 -17.56 6.44
C CYS A 213 16.47 -16.30 6.60
N SER A 214 15.96 -15.33 7.37
CA SER A 214 16.74 -14.16 7.78
C SER A 214 17.85 -14.56 8.78
N PRO A 215 19.14 -14.38 8.45
CA PRO A 215 20.22 -14.69 9.37
C PRO A 215 20.38 -13.63 10.47
N ASN A 216 19.98 -12.38 10.17
CA ASN A 216 20.24 -11.21 11.02
C ASN A 216 19.11 -10.91 12.01
N LEU A 217 18.22 -11.88 12.22
CA LEU A 217 17.10 -11.77 13.15
C LEU A 217 17.27 -12.79 14.27
N GLU A 218 18.52 -12.97 14.73
CA GLU A 218 18.82 -13.76 15.93
C GLU A 218 18.18 -13.04 17.11
N VAL A 219 17.03 -13.58 17.49
CA VAL A 219 16.27 -13.13 18.65
C VAL A 219 17.17 -13.32 19.87
N GLU A 220 17.38 -12.25 20.64
CA GLU A 220 18.11 -12.33 21.91
C GLU A 220 17.57 -13.51 22.74
N GLU A 221 18.47 -14.23 23.40
CA GLU A 221 18.09 -15.40 24.18
C GLU A 221 17.00 -15.03 25.19
N GLY A 222 15.85 -15.72 25.11
CA GLY A 222 14.69 -15.43 25.94
C GLY A 222 13.67 -14.45 25.34
N MET A 223 13.86 -13.98 24.11
CA MET A 223 12.81 -13.30 23.35
C MET A 223 12.12 -14.24 22.36
N THR A 224 10.89 -13.91 21.98
CA THR A 224 10.11 -14.60 20.95
C THR A 224 9.44 -13.59 20.05
N MET A 225 9.34 -13.87 18.76
CA MET A 225 8.64 -12.99 17.82
C MET A 225 7.14 -13.02 18.13
N GLU A 226 6.52 -11.85 18.27
CA GLU A 226 5.07 -11.75 18.43
C GLU A 226 4.40 -12.12 17.11
N LYS A 227 3.46 -13.07 17.16
CA LYS A 227 2.71 -13.51 15.97
C LYS A 227 2.13 -12.28 15.28
N MET A 228 2.43 -12.11 13.99
CA MET A 228 1.75 -11.13 13.15
C MET A 228 0.32 -11.62 12.94
N TYR A 229 -0.59 -11.24 13.84
CA TYR A 229 -2.01 -11.54 13.65
C TYR A 229 -2.48 -10.78 12.40
N GLY A 230 -2.82 -11.54 11.35
CA GLY A 230 -3.09 -11.09 9.99
C GLY A 230 -4.38 -10.26 9.80
N GLY A 231 -4.62 -9.29 10.67
CA GLY A 231 -5.74 -8.36 10.60
C GLY A 231 -5.34 -6.88 10.55
N GLU A 232 -4.06 -6.53 10.72
CA GLU A 232 -3.61 -5.13 10.67
C GLU A 232 -2.70 -4.91 9.45
N PRO A 233 -3.22 -4.31 8.35
CA PRO A 233 -2.54 -4.19 7.06
C PRO A 233 -1.35 -3.21 7.03
N THR A 234 -0.85 -2.75 8.19
CA THR A 234 0.10 -1.64 8.33
C THR A 234 1.57 -2.03 8.46
N GLN A 235 1.90 -3.32 8.34
CA GLN A 235 3.26 -3.78 8.67
C GLN A 235 4.22 -3.79 7.50
N LEU A 236 3.76 -3.79 6.25
CA LEU A 236 4.62 -3.83 5.06
C LEU A 236 4.57 -2.54 4.26
N VAL A 237 5.73 -2.03 3.87
CA VAL A 237 5.84 -0.93 2.90
C VAL A 237 6.93 -1.23 1.88
N VAL A 238 6.70 -0.84 0.62
CA VAL A 238 7.67 -0.96 -0.46
C VAL A 238 8.23 0.42 -0.78
N CYS A 239 9.53 0.59 -0.59
CA CYS A 239 10.25 1.82 -0.87
C CYS A 239 10.96 1.75 -2.22
N ARG A 240 11.55 2.88 -2.64
CA ARG A 240 12.30 2.98 -3.88
C ARG A 240 13.50 2.02 -3.88
N GLY A 241 13.79 1.43 -5.04
CA GLY A 241 14.85 0.43 -5.20
C GLY A 241 14.38 -1.00 -4.99
N GLY A 242 13.10 -1.25 -4.74
CA GLY A 242 12.54 -2.60 -4.56
C GLY A 242 12.74 -3.18 -3.15
N ALA A 243 13.16 -2.35 -2.19
CA ALA A 243 13.25 -2.76 -0.79
C ALA A 243 11.86 -2.79 -0.14
N VAL A 244 11.50 -3.94 0.43
CA VAL A 244 10.29 -4.14 1.21
C VAL A 244 10.66 -4.14 2.68
N TYR A 245 9.95 -3.33 3.46
CA TYR A 245 10.18 -3.16 4.90
C TYR A 245 8.99 -3.69 5.67
N CYS A 246 9.26 -4.44 6.73
CA CYS A 246 8.31 -5.03 7.64
C CYS A 246 8.57 -4.56 9.07
N LEU A 247 7.55 -4.10 9.78
CA LEU A 247 7.68 -3.88 11.22
C LEU A 247 7.64 -5.22 11.95
N VAL A 248 8.68 -5.48 12.75
CA VAL A 248 8.83 -6.71 13.54
C VAL A 248 8.74 -6.38 15.02
N VAL A 249 8.02 -7.21 15.77
CA VAL A 249 7.86 -7.08 17.22
C VAL A 249 8.34 -8.35 17.90
N PHE A 250 9.22 -8.20 18.88
CA PHE A 250 9.69 -9.24 19.79
C PHE A 250 9.11 -9.02 21.18
N LYS A 251 8.85 -10.10 21.90
CA LYS A 251 8.43 -10.11 23.28
C LYS A 251 9.40 -10.92 24.12
N SER A 252 9.72 -10.43 25.30
CA SER A 252 10.38 -11.23 26.33
C SER A 252 9.50 -12.41 26.75
N ARG A 253 10.11 -13.56 27.02
CA ARG A 253 9.44 -14.81 27.40
C ARG A 253 9.01 -14.82 28.89
N GLY A 254 9.44 -13.83 29.67
CA GLY A 254 9.16 -13.74 31.10
C GLY A 254 7.72 -13.30 31.39
N PRO A 255 6.99 -13.94 32.33
CA PRO A 255 5.60 -13.59 32.68
C PRO A 255 5.44 -12.17 33.26
N TYR A 256 6.54 -11.57 33.72
CA TYR A 256 6.57 -10.22 34.29
C TYR A 256 7.31 -9.21 33.39
N ASP A 257 7.92 -9.67 32.30
CA ASP A 257 8.67 -8.79 31.41
C ASP A 257 7.81 -8.45 30.19
N LEU A 258 7.14 -7.31 30.27
CA LEU A 258 6.31 -6.80 29.17
C LEU A 258 7.13 -6.05 28.11
N ARG A 259 8.47 -6.07 28.19
CA ARG A 259 9.33 -5.42 27.21
C ARG A 259 9.04 -5.94 25.82
N ARG A 260 8.71 -5.00 24.93
CA ARG A 260 8.54 -5.27 23.51
C ARG A 260 9.65 -4.58 22.74
N ASN A 261 10.56 -5.35 22.20
CA ASN A 261 11.53 -4.83 21.25
C ASN A 261 10.88 -4.77 19.87
N ARG A 262 11.11 -3.67 19.16
CA ARG A 262 10.60 -3.49 17.81
C ARG A 262 11.75 -3.07 16.90
N CYS A 263 11.78 -3.63 15.70
CA CYS A 263 12.71 -3.22 14.67
C CYS A 263 12.01 -3.26 13.31
N VAL A 264 12.64 -2.66 12.31
CA VAL A 264 12.23 -2.82 10.91
C VAL A 264 13.11 -3.89 10.29
N PHE A 265 12.49 -4.94 9.75
CA PHE A 265 13.14 -5.94 8.92
C PHE A 265 12.96 -5.55 7.46
N ALA A 266 14.00 -5.66 6.65
CA ALA A 266 13.94 -5.29 5.24
C ALA A 266 14.47 -6.41 4.34
N VAL A 267 13.87 -6.52 3.16
CA VAL A 267 14.28 -7.42 2.08
C VAL A 267 14.32 -6.63 0.78
N ASP A 268 15.49 -6.57 0.14
CA ASP A 268 15.60 -6.16 -1.25
C ASP A 268 15.18 -7.33 -2.13
N VAL A 269 14.06 -7.22 -2.87
CA VAL A 269 13.52 -8.35 -3.64
C VAL A 269 14.38 -8.75 -4.84
N ARG A 270 15.30 -7.88 -5.31
CA ARG A 270 16.16 -8.17 -6.45
C ARG A 270 17.42 -8.90 -6.02
N THR A 271 18.06 -8.38 -4.99
CA THR A 271 19.31 -8.95 -4.48
C THR A 271 19.07 -10.03 -3.42
N GLU A 272 17.83 -10.11 -2.93
CA GLU A 272 17.40 -10.94 -1.80
C GLU A 272 18.24 -10.66 -0.54
N ARG A 273 18.86 -9.49 -0.47
CA ARG A 273 19.62 -9.05 0.69
C ARG A 273 18.64 -8.65 1.79
N THR A 274 18.92 -9.10 3.01
CA THR A 274 18.14 -8.76 4.20
C THR A 274 18.94 -7.93 5.19
N TRP A 275 18.29 -6.99 5.86
CA TRP A 275 18.88 -6.24 6.98
C TRP A 275 17.81 -5.84 7.99
N THR A 276 18.26 -5.38 9.15
CA THR A 276 17.41 -4.84 10.20
C THR A 276 17.77 -3.39 10.46
N THR A 277 16.81 -2.61 10.95
CA THR A 277 17.01 -1.23 11.36
C THR A 277 16.28 -1.02 12.68
N GLU A 278 17.00 -0.56 13.69
CA GLU A 278 16.42 -0.21 14.98
C GLU A 278 15.46 0.99 14.83
N LEU A 279 14.43 1.07 15.68
CA LEU A 279 13.54 2.22 15.71
C LEU A 279 14.23 3.45 16.34
N PRO A 280 13.70 4.69 16.16
CA PRO A 280 14.26 5.88 16.78
C PRO A 280 14.47 5.72 18.30
N PRO A 281 15.66 6.04 18.84
CA PRO A 281 16.06 5.72 20.22
C PRO A 281 15.22 6.45 21.28
N GLU A 282 14.74 7.66 20.97
CA GLU A 282 13.89 8.46 21.88
C GLU A 282 12.53 7.80 22.18
N ARG A 283 12.18 6.74 21.45
CA ARG A 283 10.87 6.08 21.54
C ARG A 283 10.93 4.62 21.97
N SER A 284 12.08 3.95 21.92
CA SER A 284 12.21 2.56 22.37
C SER A 284 11.72 2.36 23.82
N CYS A 285 12.01 3.30 24.72
CA CYS A 285 11.61 3.21 26.12
C CYS A 285 10.13 3.55 26.43
N ARG A 286 9.40 4.22 25.53
CA ARG A 286 8.01 4.68 25.78
C ARG A 286 6.93 3.83 25.10
N LEU A 287 7.32 2.92 24.20
CA LEU A 287 6.41 2.06 23.44
C LEU A 287 5.94 0.81 24.22
N ASP A 288 6.45 0.61 25.44
CA ASP A 288 6.23 -0.59 26.26
C ASP A 288 4.81 -0.70 26.85
N GLN A 289 4.05 0.40 26.99
CA GLN A 289 2.85 0.40 27.83
C GLN A 289 1.50 0.52 27.11
N ALA A 290 1.48 0.67 25.79
CA ALA A 290 0.23 0.62 25.02
C ALA A 290 0.50 0.31 23.55
N ARG A 291 -0.54 -0.12 22.84
CA ARG A 291 -0.58 -0.39 21.39
C ARG A 291 -0.29 0.88 20.57
N SER A 292 0.90 1.47 20.70
CA SER A 292 1.25 2.63 19.88
C SER A 292 1.19 2.20 18.43
N ASP A 293 0.31 2.85 17.69
CA ASP A 293 0.13 2.59 16.27
C ASP A 293 1.36 3.12 15.56
N LEU A 294 2.26 2.19 15.26
CA LEU A 294 3.41 2.39 14.40
C LEU A 294 3.00 2.00 13.00
N VAL A 295 3.23 2.88 12.04
CA VAL A 295 2.95 2.61 10.63
C VAL A 295 4.18 2.90 9.82
N LEU A 296 4.59 1.93 9.01
CA LEU A 296 5.62 2.15 8.02
C LEU A 296 5.02 2.86 6.81
N ALA A 297 5.77 3.81 6.29
CA ALA A 297 5.40 4.61 5.14
C ALA A 297 6.62 4.78 4.21
N THR A 298 6.36 5.32 3.03
CA THR A 298 7.40 5.73 2.08
C THR A 298 7.48 7.25 2.12
N SER A 299 8.67 7.80 2.27
CA SER A 299 8.86 9.24 2.21
C SER A 299 8.80 9.78 0.77
N GLU A 300 8.67 11.09 0.59
CA GLU A 300 8.63 11.79 -0.70
C GLU A 300 9.82 11.46 -1.60
N ASP A 301 11.01 11.29 -1.03
CA ASP A 301 12.22 10.88 -1.76
C ASP A 301 12.24 9.39 -2.13
N GLY A 302 11.20 8.64 -1.74
CA GLY A 302 11.09 7.21 -1.90
C GLY A 302 11.79 6.41 -0.79
N GLY A 303 12.29 7.07 0.25
CA GLY A 303 12.91 6.45 1.41
C GLY A 303 11.91 5.81 2.38
N LEU A 304 12.42 5.24 3.48
CA LEU A 304 11.59 4.66 4.53
C LEU A 304 11.18 5.75 5.53
N ALA A 305 9.88 5.82 5.80
CA ALA A 305 9.32 6.62 6.86
C ALA A 305 8.65 5.76 7.94
N LEU A 306 8.66 6.24 9.18
CA LEU A 306 7.98 5.66 10.32
C LEU A 306 7.07 6.72 10.92
N VAL A 307 5.80 6.39 11.02
CA VAL A 307 4.79 7.24 11.61
C VAL A 307 4.43 6.69 12.97
N VAL A 308 4.49 7.54 13.99
CA VAL A 308 4.30 7.18 15.39
C VAL A 308 3.10 7.93 15.94
N LEU A 309 2.10 7.19 16.42
CA LEU A 309 0.95 7.75 17.13
C LEU A 309 1.05 7.43 18.62
N PRO A 310 1.18 8.44 19.49
CA PRO A 310 1.20 8.24 20.92
C PRO A 310 -0.18 7.78 21.41
N THR A 311 -0.22 6.58 21.98
CA THR A 311 -1.43 5.88 22.44
C THR A 311 -2.25 6.56 23.54
N ARG A 312 -1.74 7.60 24.19
CA ARG A 312 -2.42 8.24 25.33
C ARG A 312 -2.33 9.74 25.20
N CYS A 313 -3.47 10.35 24.85
CA CYS A 313 -3.66 11.81 24.84
C CYS A 313 -2.74 12.59 23.90
N GLY A 314 -1.99 11.90 23.02
CA GLY A 314 -1.15 12.54 22.02
C GLY A 314 -2.03 13.16 20.96
N GLN A 315 -2.19 14.48 21.01
CA GLN A 315 -2.69 15.25 19.87
C GLN A 315 -1.65 15.28 18.74
N GLU A 316 -0.40 14.86 18.98
CA GLU A 316 0.66 14.92 17.99
C GLU A 316 1.03 13.54 17.43
N MET A 317 0.94 13.41 16.12
CA MET A 317 1.54 12.34 15.33
C MET A 317 2.94 12.77 14.89
N GLU A 318 3.91 11.86 14.94
CA GLU A 318 5.27 12.13 14.52
C GLU A 318 5.62 11.32 13.26
N ALA A 319 6.17 11.97 12.24
CA ALA A 319 6.70 11.32 11.06
C ALA A 319 8.23 11.39 11.08
N TRP A 320 8.87 10.23 11.08
CA TRP A 320 10.31 10.03 11.08
C TRP A 320 10.73 9.49 9.72
N VAL A 321 11.89 9.91 9.23
CA VAL A 321 12.46 9.42 7.96
C VAL A 321 13.84 8.85 8.22
N LEU A 322 14.10 7.67 7.65
CA LEU A 322 15.40 7.01 7.72
C LEU A 322 16.34 7.65 6.70
N GLY A 323 17.45 8.24 7.15
CA GLY A 323 18.42 8.88 6.26
C GLY A 323 19.14 7.85 5.38
N GLY A 324 19.23 8.11 4.07
CA GLY A 324 19.92 7.25 3.10
C GLY A 324 21.46 7.27 3.14
N GLY A 325 22.07 8.04 4.05
CA GLY A 325 23.53 8.09 4.21
C GLY A 325 24.04 6.90 5.03
N GLY A 326 25.28 6.45 4.79
CA GLY A 326 25.89 5.25 5.41
C GLY A 326 25.95 5.18 6.95
N GLY A 327 25.45 6.20 7.66
CA GLY A 327 25.19 6.17 9.10
C GLY A 327 23.70 6.14 9.45
N GLY A 328 22.86 5.55 8.58
CA GLY A 328 21.39 5.60 8.50
C GLY A 328 20.63 5.70 9.82
N GLY A 329 20.55 6.91 10.36
CA GLY A 329 19.77 7.26 11.53
C GLY A 329 18.38 7.76 11.14
N TRP A 330 17.44 7.60 12.07
CA TRP A 330 16.13 8.22 11.96
C TRP A 330 16.21 9.72 12.26
N THR A 331 15.54 10.52 11.44
CA THR A 331 15.39 11.95 11.64
C THR A 331 13.92 12.30 11.77
N LEU A 332 13.55 13.07 12.80
CA LEU A 332 12.18 13.56 12.94
C LEU A 332 11.93 14.58 11.83
N ARG A 333 11.03 14.25 10.91
CA ARG A 333 10.71 15.12 9.78
C ARG A 333 9.59 16.08 10.12
N ARG A 334 8.58 15.62 10.86
CA ARG A 334 7.36 16.39 11.11
C ARG A 334 6.65 15.98 12.39
N ARG A 335 6.01 16.96 13.03
CA ARG A 335 4.93 16.75 14.01
C ARG A 335 3.61 17.25 13.44
N ILE A 336 2.55 16.49 13.65
CA ILE A 336 1.22 16.75 13.10
C ILE A 336 0.26 16.78 14.28
N ASP A 337 -0.26 17.96 14.58
CA ASP A 337 -1.30 18.13 15.59
C ASP A 337 -2.65 17.64 15.04
N VAL A 338 -2.96 16.36 15.27
CA VAL A 338 -4.21 15.69 14.96
C VAL A 338 -5.40 16.35 15.67
N GLY A 339 -5.20 16.99 16.83
CA GLY A 339 -6.23 17.77 17.52
C GLY A 339 -6.72 18.94 16.67
N ASN A 340 -5.78 19.67 16.05
CA ASN A 340 -6.10 20.78 15.15
C ASN A 340 -6.73 20.33 13.82
N LEU A 341 -6.58 19.06 13.42
CA LEU A 341 -7.21 18.51 12.22
C LEU A 341 -8.70 18.21 12.38
N LEU A 342 -9.18 18.20 13.63
CA LEU A 342 -10.56 17.84 13.97
C LEU A 342 -11.24 18.98 14.75
N PRO A 343 -11.33 20.21 14.18
CA PRO A 343 -11.92 21.35 14.87
C PRO A 343 -13.41 21.10 15.10
N GLY A 344 -13.85 21.25 16.35
CA GLY A 344 -15.25 21.08 16.74
C GLY A 344 -15.57 19.76 17.43
N TYR A 345 -14.59 18.87 17.61
CA TYR A 345 -14.74 17.81 18.60
C TYR A 345 -14.50 18.39 20.00
N PRO A 346 -15.52 18.45 20.88
CA PRO A 346 -15.30 18.91 22.23
C PRO A 346 -14.23 18.03 22.87
N ASN A 347 -13.41 18.62 23.74
CA ASN A 347 -12.67 17.91 24.76
C ASN A 347 -13.70 17.18 25.64
N LEU A 348 -14.33 16.12 25.13
CA LEU A 348 -15.08 15.16 25.91
C LEU A 348 -14.08 14.76 26.99
N GLY A 349 -14.43 15.04 28.25
CA GLY A 349 -13.51 14.93 29.38
C GLY A 349 -12.75 13.61 29.39
N ARG A 350 -11.68 13.54 30.20
CA ARG A 350 -10.68 12.45 30.30
C ARG A 350 -11.18 11.00 30.16
N GLU A 351 -12.47 10.74 30.32
CA GLU A 351 -13.14 9.45 30.22
C GLU A 351 -13.40 8.95 28.78
N ARG A 352 -13.42 9.81 27.76
CA ARG A 352 -13.58 9.37 26.35
C ARG A 352 -12.32 9.65 25.53
N GLN A 353 -11.32 8.78 25.70
CA GLN A 353 -10.09 8.82 24.90
C GLN A 353 -10.41 8.51 23.43
N TRP A 354 -10.13 9.46 22.54
CA TRP A 354 -10.21 9.25 21.10
C TRP A 354 -9.22 8.17 20.67
N LEU A 355 -9.71 7.18 19.92
CA LEU A 355 -8.84 6.26 19.21
C LEU A 355 -8.64 6.83 17.80
N VAL A 356 -7.46 7.40 17.55
CA VAL A 356 -6.97 7.58 16.19
C VAL A 356 -6.21 6.31 15.86
N ARG A 357 -6.71 5.57 14.87
CA ARG A 357 -6.09 4.35 14.39
C ARG A 357 -5.63 4.56 12.97
N ILE A 358 -4.34 4.46 12.69
CA ILE A 358 -3.89 4.41 11.30
C ILE A 358 -4.09 3.00 10.78
N CYS A 359 -4.79 2.91 9.65
CA CYS A 359 -5.16 1.66 9.00
C CYS A 359 -4.24 1.33 7.82
N GLY A 360 -3.46 2.28 7.32
CA GLY A 360 -2.46 2.02 6.28
C GLY A 360 -1.82 3.26 5.69
N PHE A 361 -1.01 3.02 4.67
CA PHE A 361 -0.29 4.03 3.91
C PHE A 361 -0.48 3.77 2.42
N CYS A 362 -0.71 4.82 1.64
CA CYS A 362 -0.80 4.77 0.18
C CYS A 362 0.47 5.40 -0.42
N PRO A 363 1.40 4.59 -0.95
CA PRO A 363 2.69 5.08 -1.46
C PRO A 363 2.58 6.11 -2.57
N ARG A 364 1.61 5.93 -3.48
CA ARG A 364 1.39 6.88 -4.59
C ARG A 364 0.85 8.23 -4.17
N SER A 365 0.24 8.31 -3.00
CA SER A 365 -0.32 9.56 -2.49
C SER A 365 0.58 10.19 -1.44
N GLY A 366 1.56 9.45 -0.92
CA GLY A 366 2.29 9.83 0.29
C GLY A 366 1.36 10.04 1.49
N CYS A 367 0.18 9.40 1.50
CA CYS A 367 -0.83 9.64 2.53
C CYS A 367 -1.07 8.41 3.40
N LEU A 368 -1.17 8.65 4.69
CA LEU A 368 -1.71 7.73 5.67
C LEU A 368 -3.21 7.78 5.63
N PHE A 369 -3.88 6.66 5.87
CA PHE A 369 -5.31 6.61 6.07
C PHE A 369 -5.61 5.92 7.41
N GLY A 370 -6.61 6.42 8.12
CA GLY A 370 -6.96 5.90 9.43
C GLY A 370 -8.37 6.25 9.85
N ASP A 371 -8.83 5.55 10.87
CA ASP A 371 -10.11 5.77 11.51
C ASP A 371 -9.93 6.70 12.71
N VAL A 372 -10.86 7.63 12.90
CA VAL A 372 -10.92 8.44 14.12
C VAL A 372 -12.26 8.22 14.82
N GLY A 373 -12.19 7.99 16.13
CA GLY A 373 -13.36 7.84 17.02
C GLY A 373 -13.54 6.41 17.54
N PHE A 374 -14.51 6.22 18.43
CA PHE A 374 -14.77 4.91 19.06
C PHE A 374 -15.26 3.85 18.08
N ASP A 375 -15.94 4.28 17.01
CA ASP A 375 -16.55 3.40 16.01
C ASP A 375 -16.01 3.63 14.59
N GLY A 376 -14.90 4.36 14.42
CA GLY A 376 -14.40 4.75 13.09
C GLY A 376 -15.36 5.69 12.37
N GLU A 377 -15.72 6.79 13.03
CA GLU A 377 -16.67 7.77 12.52
C GLU A 377 -16.08 8.69 11.44
N TYR A 378 -14.75 8.74 11.33
CA TYR A 378 -14.04 9.60 10.38
C TYR A 378 -12.89 8.84 9.73
N PHE A 379 -12.66 9.13 8.46
CA PHE A 379 -11.44 8.75 7.76
C PHE A 379 -10.50 9.95 7.73
N LEU A 380 -9.35 9.79 8.36
CA LEU A 380 -8.27 10.76 8.33
C LEU A 380 -7.32 10.42 7.19
N VAL A 381 -6.97 11.41 6.37
CA VAL A 381 -5.90 11.28 5.38
C VAL A 381 -4.80 12.28 5.71
N VAL A 382 -3.58 11.79 5.93
CA VAL A 382 -2.45 12.63 6.38
C VAL A 382 -1.26 12.46 5.45
N GLY A 383 -0.80 13.55 4.84
CA GLY A 383 0.44 13.55 4.06
C GLY A 383 1.67 13.45 4.95
N VAL A 384 2.59 12.54 4.64
CA VAL A 384 3.79 12.26 5.46
C VAL A 384 4.81 13.40 5.40
N ASP A 385 5.14 13.93 4.21
CA ASP A 385 6.38 14.75 4.03
C ASP A 385 6.24 16.24 3.72
N GLY A 386 5.05 16.79 3.52
CA GLY A 386 4.99 18.23 3.22
C GLY A 386 3.63 18.80 2.83
N GLY A 387 2.70 17.97 2.38
CA GLY A 387 1.31 18.41 2.21
C GLY A 387 0.75 18.90 3.53
N SER A 388 0.06 20.04 3.56
CA SER A 388 -0.79 20.37 4.71
C SER A 388 -1.71 19.17 4.96
N PRO A 389 -1.71 18.58 6.17
CA PRO A 389 -2.66 17.54 6.49
C PRO A 389 -4.06 18.05 6.15
N CYS A 390 -4.79 17.30 5.34
CA CYS A 390 -6.11 17.69 4.90
C CYS A 390 -7.10 16.59 5.29
N LEU A 391 -8.13 16.96 6.03
CA LEU A 391 -9.23 16.06 6.28
C LEU A 391 -10.03 15.94 4.98
N ILE A 392 -9.88 14.82 4.27
CA ILE A 392 -10.44 14.68 2.92
C ILE A 392 -11.95 14.51 2.96
N LYS A 393 -12.51 13.79 3.94
CA LYS A 393 -13.96 13.64 4.05
C LYS A 393 -14.41 13.09 5.40
N LYS A 394 -15.46 13.68 5.98
CA LYS A 394 -16.31 13.04 6.99
C LYS A 394 -17.25 12.07 6.25
N ILE A 395 -17.06 10.76 6.41
CA ILE A 395 -18.05 9.78 5.96
C ILE A 395 -18.89 9.44 7.19
N ILE A 396 -20.08 10.03 7.29
CA ILE A 396 -20.99 9.72 8.39
C ILE A 396 -21.53 8.31 8.13
N ARG A 397 -21.26 7.36 9.04
CA ARG A 397 -21.76 5.98 8.95
C ARG A 397 -23.28 5.87 8.73
N GLY A 398 -24.03 6.93 9.02
CA GLY A 398 -25.49 7.02 8.82
C GLY A 398 -25.94 7.18 7.36
N ASP A 399 -25.07 7.62 6.44
CA ASP A 399 -25.40 7.75 5.01
C ASP A 399 -25.27 6.41 4.24
N LEU A 400 -25.02 5.31 4.95
CA LEU A 400 -24.69 3.98 4.40
C LEU A 400 -25.81 2.95 4.56
N TYR A 401 -27.05 3.39 4.78
CA TYR A 401 -28.24 2.52 4.85
C TYR A 401 -29.34 2.95 3.88
#